data_AF-A0A9E5GDU9-F1
#
_entry.id   AF-A0A9E5GDU9-F1
#
_cell.length_a   1.000
_cell.length_b   1.000
_cell.length_c   1.000
_cell.angle_alpha   90.00
_cell.angle_beta   90.00
_cell.angle_gamma   90.00
#
_symmetry.space_group_name_H-M   'P 1'
#
loop_
_entity.id
_entity.type
_entity.pdbx_description
1 polymer ?
#
loop_
_entity_poly.entity_id
_entity_poly.type
_entity_poly.pdbx_seq_one_letter_code
_entity_poly.pdbx_strand_id
1 'polypeptide(L)' 'MVPKIISEAWKNREKAVVLTTVDKNGLPNSIYATCTDLYQDGEIVVADNYFYKTKQNIESGTLASILFIT' A
#
# COMPACT_ATOMS: atom_id res chain seq x y z
N MET A 1 12.21 -7.21 7.34
CA MET A 1 11.50 -7.37 8.63
C MET A 1 10.95 -6.02 9.06
N VAL A 2 9.62 -5.92 9.22
CA VAL A 2 8.93 -4.71 9.68
C VAL A 2 9.14 -4.54 11.20
N PRO A 3 9.45 -3.33 11.72
CA PRO A 3 9.61 -3.12 13.15
C PRO A 3 8.37 -3.52 13.95
N LYS A 4 8.57 -4.08 15.15
CA LYS A 4 7.48 -4.57 16.02
C LYS A 4 6.39 -3.52 16.25
N ILE A 5 6.77 -2.27 16.52
CA ILE A 5 5.83 -1.16 16.71
C ILE A 5 4.90 -0.94 15.50
N ILE A 6 5.41 -1.10 14.28
CA ILE A 6 4.60 -0.98 13.06
C ILE A 6 3.68 -2.18 12.89
N SER A 7 4.16 -3.39 13.17
CA SER A 7 3.33 -4.61 13.10
C SER A 7 2.19 -4.62 14.13
N GLU A 8 2.41 -4.03 15.31
CA GLU A 8 1.39 -3.88 16.35
C GLU A 8 0.39 -2.78 15.98
N ALA A 9 0.88 -1.63 15.48
CA ALA A 9 0.02 -0.57 14.97
C ALA A 9 -0.87 -1.08 13.81
N TRP A 10 -0.33 -1.88 12.89
CA TRP A 10 -1.10 -2.45 11.78
C TRP A 10 -2.31 -3.29 12.22
N LYS A 11 -2.22 -3.99 13.35
CA LYS A 11 -3.33 -4.81 13.90
C LYS A 11 -4.48 -3.96 14.41
N ASN A 12 -4.19 -2.73 14.87
CA ASN A 12 -5.16 -1.81 15.45
C ASN A 12 -5.53 -0.66 14.50
N ARG A 13 -5.13 -0.75 13.23
CA ARG A 13 -5.34 0.31 12.25
C ARG A 13 -6.80 0.44 11.84
N GLU A 14 -7.16 1.64 11.37
CA GLU A 14 -8.37 1.85 10.59
C GLU A 14 -8.36 0.98 9.33
N LYS A 15 -9.52 0.41 8.98
CA LYS A 15 -9.61 -0.59 7.90
C LYS A 15 -9.10 -0.08 6.55
N ALA A 16 -9.30 1.21 6.26
CA ALA A 16 -8.83 1.83 5.04
C ALA A 16 -7.39 2.30 5.18
N VAL A 17 -6.53 1.91 4.23
CA VAL A 17 -5.18 2.46 4.06
C VAL A 17 -5.13 3.30 2.79
N VAL A 18 -4.14 4.20 2.71
CA VAL A 18 -3.83 4.92 1.48
C VAL A 18 -2.59 4.30 0.85
N LEU A 19 -2.70 3.83 -0.39
CA LEU A 19 -1.58 3.39 -1.21
C LEU A 19 -1.26 4.48 -2.23
N THR A 20 -0.02 4.95 -2.23
CA THR A 20 0.48 5.93 -3.19
C THR A 20 1.56 5.31 -4.08
N THR A 21 1.45 5.56 -5.37
CA THR A 21 2.42 5.19 -6.41
C THR A 21 2.72 6.42 -7.27
N VAL A 22 3.77 6.35 -8.08
CA VAL A 22 4.15 7.44 -8.99
C VAL A 22 4.34 6.87 -10.39
N ASP A 23 3.88 7.59 -11.42
CA ASP A 23 4.14 7.20 -12.80
C ASP A 23 5.56 7.58 -13.27
N LYS A 24 5.92 7.18 -14.49
CA LYS A 24 7.24 7.47 -15.10
C LYS A 24 7.56 8.97 -15.27
N ASN A 25 6.56 9.84 -15.23
CA ASN A 25 6.70 11.29 -15.36
C ASN A 25 6.76 11.98 -13.98
N GLY A 26 6.70 11.22 -12.88
CA GLY A 26 6.68 11.77 -11.54
C GLY A 26 5.29 12.18 -11.04
N LEU A 27 4.20 11.84 -11.75
CA LEU A 27 2.85 12.19 -11.31
C LEU A 27 2.35 11.18 -10.26
N PRO A 28 1.99 11.64 -9.04
CA PRO A 28 1.48 10.75 -8.00
C PRO A 28 0.07 10.23 -8.31
N ASN A 29 -0.22 9.05 -7.76
CA ASN A 29 -1.54 8.42 -7.75
C ASN A 29 -1.78 7.77 -6.39
N SER A 30 -2.77 8.26 -5.65
CA SER A 30 -3.13 7.77 -4.32
C SER A 30 -4.54 7.18 -4.34
N ILE A 31 -4.71 6.01 -3.74
CA ILE A 31 -6.00 5.31 -3.65
C ILE A 31 -6.29 4.90 -2.21
N TYR A 32 -7.56 4.76 -1.88
CA TYR A 32 -7.98 4.04 -0.68
C TYR A 32 -8.07 2.55 -0.98
N ALA A 33 -7.52 1.71 -0.09
CA ALA A 33 -7.62 0.26 -0.16
C ALA A 33 -8.10 -0.30 1.18
N THR A 34 -9.14 -1.13 1.15
CA THR A 34 -9.77 -1.73 2.35
C THR A 34 -9.59 -3.25 2.43
N CYS A 35 -9.19 -3.88 1.33
CA CYS A 35 -8.78 -5.29 1.28
C CYS A 35 -7.25 -5.32 1.28
N THR A 36 -6.67 -5.14 2.46
CA THR A 36 -5.22 -5.10 2.67
C THR A 36 -4.83 -5.89 3.90
N ASP A 37 -3.67 -6.53 3.89
CA ASP A 37 -3.14 -7.19 5.08
C ASP A 37 -1.60 -7.26 5.09
N LEU A 38 -1.03 -7.51 6.27
CA LEU A 38 0.39 -7.79 6.44
C LEU A 38 0.60 -9.29 6.24
N TYR A 39 1.37 -9.66 5.24
CA TYR A 39 1.76 -11.03 4.93
C TYR A 39 3.15 -11.35 5.51
N GLN A 40 3.62 -12.57 5.26
CA GLN A 40 4.90 -13.06 5.76
C GLN A 40 6.05 -12.10 5.46
N ASP A 41 7.10 -12.15 6.28
CA ASP A 41 8.33 -11.36 6.15
C ASP A 41 8.16 -9.82 6.13
N GLY A 42 6.96 -9.32 6.45
CA GLY A 42 6.65 -7.90 6.50
C GLY A 42 6.20 -7.31 5.17
N GLU A 43 5.76 -8.17 4.24
CA GLU A 43 5.13 -7.74 3.00
C GLU A 43 3.70 -7.25 3.26
N ILE A 44 3.23 -6.26 2.50
CA ILE A 44 1.83 -5.83 2.55
C ILE A 44 1.15 -6.27 1.27
N VAL A 45 0.06 -7.02 1.41
CA VAL A 45 -0.78 -7.43 0.29
C VAL A 45 -1.95 -6.47 0.14
N VAL A 46 -2.22 -6.06 -1.09
CA VAL A 46 -3.33 -5.18 -1.46
C VAL A 46 -4.10 -5.86 -2.59
N ALA A 47 -5.40 -6.08 -2.40
CA ALA A 47 -6.23 -6.65 -3.45
C ALA A 47 -6.38 -5.66 -4.62
N ASP A 48 -6.09 -6.11 -5.84
CA ASP A 48 -6.31 -5.34 -7.06
C ASP A 48 -7.82 -5.33 -7.42
N ASN A 49 -8.52 -4.32 -6.94
CA ASN A 49 -9.95 -4.10 -7.20
C ASN A 49 -10.11 -3.06 -8.32
N TYR A 50 -9.58 -3.35 -9.51
CA TYR A 50 -9.62 -2.46 -10.68
C TYR A 50 -8.77 -1.19 -10.55
N PHE A 51 -7.64 -1.25 -9.83
CA PHE A 51 -6.75 -0.11 -9.64
C PHE A 51 -5.81 0.10 -10.83
N TYR A 52 -6.37 0.27 -12.03
CA TYR A 52 -5.65 0.28 -13.30
C TYR A 52 -4.39 1.16 -13.30
N LYS A 53 -4.53 2.44 -12.90
CA LYS A 53 -3.39 3.37 -12.84
C LYS A 53 -2.33 2.96 -11.81
N THR A 54 -2.76 2.47 -10.64
CA THR A 54 -1.84 1.96 -9.60
C THR A 54 -1.06 0.76 -10.10
N LYS A 55 -1.73 -0.20 -10.74
CA LYS A 55 -1.10 -1.39 -11.32
C LYS A 55 -0.12 -1.02 -12.43
N GLN A 56 -0.52 -0.14 -13.35
CA GLN A 56 0.35 0.35 -14.41
C GLN A 56 1.62 1.01 -13.84
N ASN A 57 1.49 1.81 -12.78
CA ASN A 57 2.64 2.42 -12.11
C ASN A 57 3.57 1.35 -11.50
N ILE A 58 3.03 0.34 -10.81
CA ILE A 58 3.79 -0.78 -10.23
C ILE A 58 4.53 -1.58 -11.31
N GLU A 59 3.85 -1.93 -12.41
CA GLU A 59 4.43 -2.67 -13.54
C GLU A 59 5.57 -1.89 -14.23
N SER A 60 5.60 -0.56 -14.10
CA SER A 60 6.71 0.29 -14.56
C SER A 60 7.91 0.35 -13.60
N GLY A 61 7.89 -0.38 -12.48
CA GLY A 61 8.99 -0.43 -11.53
C GLY A 61 9.01 0.69 -10.49
N THR A 62 7.87 1.33 -10.23
CA THR A 62 7.77 2.41 -9.24
C THR A 62 7.94 1.92 -7.80
N LEU A 63 8.36 2.82 -6.90
CA LEU A 63 8.23 2.61 -5.46
C LEU A 63 6.81 2.99 -5.01
N ALA A 64 6.32 2.28 -3.99
CA ALA A 64 5.03 2.54 -3.38
C ALA A 64 5.18 2.95 -1.91
N SER A 65 4.24 3.75 -1.42
CA SER A 65 4.09 4.02 0.01
C SER A 65 2.69 3.65 0.48
N ILE A 66 2.62 3.18 1.73
CA ILE A 66 1.36 2.88 2.40
C ILE A 66 1.29 3.74 3.66
N LEU A 67 0.21 4.52 3.76
CA LEU A 67 -0.17 5.24 4.96
C LEU A 67 -1.37 4.53 5.59
N PHE A 68 -1.26 4.28 6.89
CA PHE A 68 -2.37 3.84 7.72
C PHE A 68 -2.37 4.65 9.02
N ILE A 69 -3.53 4.73 9.66
CA ILE A 69 -3.71 5.39 10.95
C ILE A 69 -4.30 4.38 11.94
N THR A 70 -4.06 4.60 13.23
CA THR A 70 -4.53 3.79 14.37
C THR A 70 -5.34 4.63 15.33
#